data_AF-A0A8B8FAC3-F1
#
_entry.id   AF-A0A8B8FAC3-F1
#
_cell.length_a   1.000
_cell.length_b   1.000
_cell.length_c   1.000
_cell.angle_alpha   90.00
_cell.angle_beta   90.00
_cell.angle_gamma   90.00
#
_symmetry.space_group_name_H-M   'P 1'
#
loop_
_entity.id
_entity.type
_entity.pdbx_description
1 polymer ?
#
loop_
_entity_poly.entity_id
_entity_poly.type
_entity_poly.pdbx_seq_one_letter_code
_entity_poly.pdbx_strand_id
1 'polypeptide(L)'
;MTSIIEIYEIFEHKTSGHLSMSVISVLQSWGLIAKNNVIKCNKGHFLELCPSTSYCDGVVWRCKQTYINSSKKKVKCNFYPSIRKCTFISKSHLSIYQIVTFAYLWTEKVSLEFIRNQLKIARQSSVDWASFHREVVFDGMILRHQKIGK
;
A
#
# COMPACT_ATOMS: atom_id res chain seq x y z
N MET A 1 18.22 5.43 6.77
CA MET A 1 17.46 6.29 5.84
C MET A 1 17.51 5.58 4.52
N THR A 2 16.36 5.18 3.95
CA THR A 2 16.34 4.37 2.73
C THR A 2 16.63 5.27 1.52
N SER A 3 17.69 5.01 0.75
CA SER A 3 18.04 5.77 -0.45
C SER A 3 17.18 5.35 -1.66
N ILE A 4 17.20 6.15 -2.73
CA ILE A 4 16.50 5.79 -3.97
C ILE A 4 16.99 4.49 -4.60
N ILE A 5 18.29 4.19 -4.47
CA ILE A 5 18.90 2.95 -4.99
C ILE A 5 18.36 1.77 -4.20
N GLU A 6 18.33 1.88 -2.87
CA GLU A 6 17.76 0.83 -2.00
C GLU A 6 16.27 0.61 -2.28
N ILE A 7 15.49 1.66 -2.57
CA ILE A 7 14.09 1.50 -3.00
C ILE A 7 14.02 0.71 -4.31
N TYR A 8 14.85 1.04 -5.29
CA TYR A 8 14.87 0.33 -6.56
C TYR A 8 15.27 -1.14 -6.41
N GLU A 9 16.23 -1.44 -5.53
CA GLU A 9 16.65 -2.80 -5.17
C GLU A 9 15.55 -3.58 -4.42
N ILE A 10 14.88 -2.95 -3.44
CA ILE A 10 13.75 -3.55 -2.71
C ILE A 10 12.65 -4.00 -3.66
N PHE A 11 12.39 -3.22 -4.71
CA PHE A 11 11.40 -3.55 -5.73
C PHE A 11 11.96 -4.39 -6.88
N GLU A 12 13.13 -5.00 -6.71
CA GLU A 12 13.77 -5.90 -7.69
C GLU A 12 13.90 -5.24 -9.07
N HIS A 13 14.23 -3.96 -9.08
CA HIS A 13 14.36 -3.14 -10.29
C HIS A 13 13.04 -2.98 -11.08
N LYS A 14 11.88 -3.28 -10.48
CA LYS A 14 10.56 -3.11 -11.09
C LYS A 14 9.89 -1.83 -10.60
N THR A 15 9.37 -1.04 -11.52
CA THR A 15 8.64 0.20 -11.19
C THR A 15 7.12 0.03 -11.16
N SER A 16 6.63 -1.13 -11.60
CA SER A 16 5.21 -1.50 -11.63
C SER A 16 5.04 -3.02 -11.74
N GLY A 17 3.79 -3.50 -11.57
CA GLY A 17 3.43 -4.89 -11.75
C GLY A 17 3.47 -5.73 -10.47
N HIS A 18 3.63 -7.04 -10.65
CA HIS A 18 3.48 -8.03 -9.59
C HIS A 18 4.60 -7.95 -8.55
N LEU A 19 4.20 -7.89 -7.28
CA LEU A 19 5.11 -7.88 -6.15
C LEU A 19 5.54 -9.30 -5.79
N SER A 20 6.82 -9.47 -5.44
CA SER A 20 7.32 -10.70 -4.86
C SER A 20 7.05 -10.76 -3.35
N MET A 21 7.22 -11.94 -2.76
CA MET A 21 7.02 -12.13 -1.32
C MET A 21 8.05 -11.37 -0.45
N SER A 22 9.27 -11.15 -0.95
CA SER A 22 10.27 -10.33 -0.26
C SER A 22 9.82 -8.87 -0.18
N VAL A 23 9.35 -8.30 -1.30
CA VAL A 23 8.81 -6.93 -1.33
C VAL A 23 7.62 -6.80 -0.39
N ILE A 24 6.68 -7.75 -0.43
CA ILE A 24 5.50 -7.73 0.46
C ILE A 24 5.90 -7.73 1.93
N SER A 25 6.91 -8.53 2.31
CA SER A 25 7.40 -8.59 3.69
C SER A 25 7.98 -7.25 4.16
N VAL A 26 8.70 -6.55 3.28
CA VAL A 26 9.20 -5.20 3.56
C VAL A 26 8.04 -4.20 3.69
N LEU A 27 7.08 -4.23 2.78
CA LEU A 27 5.90 -3.35 2.84
C LEU A 27 5.05 -3.58 4.11
N GLN A 28 4.98 -4.82 4.59
CA GLN A 28 4.34 -5.18 5.85
C GLN A 28 5.13 -4.72 7.08
N SER A 29 6.47 -4.72 7.02
CA SER A 29 7.31 -4.22 8.12
C SER A 29 7.21 -2.71 8.26
N TRP A 30 7.07 -1.99 7.13
CA TRP A 30 6.78 -0.55 7.09
C TRP A 30 5.33 -0.20 7.44
N GLY A 31 4.43 -1.18 7.49
CA GLY A 31 2.99 -0.95 7.75
C GLY A 31 2.23 -0.32 6.57
N LEU A 32 2.80 -0.33 5.35
CA LEU A 32 2.11 0.13 4.14
C LEU A 32 1.02 -0.86 3.68
N ILE A 33 1.20 -2.14 4.01
CA ILE A 33 0.28 -3.24 3.75
C ILE A 33 -0.02 -3.95 5.07
N ALA A 34 -1.25 -4.47 5.21
CA ALA A 34 -1.64 -5.25 6.37
C ALA A 34 -0.75 -6.48 6.58
N LYS A 35 -0.43 -6.79 7.83
CA LYS A 35 0.24 -8.04 8.20
C LYS A 35 -0.71 -9.23 8.06
N ASN A 36 -0.14 -10.43 8.03
CA ASN A 36 -0.92 -11.66 8.11
C ASN A 36 -1.79 -11.67 9.39
N ASN A 37 -2.95 -12.31 9.34
CA ASN A 37 -3.90 -12.38 10.45
C ASN A 37 -4.45 -11.03 10.94
N VAL A 38 -4.46 -9.99 10.08
CA VAL A 38 -5.10 -8.71 10.39
C VAL A 38 -6.47 -8.59 9.71
N ILE A 39 -6.53 -8.88 8.40
CA ILE A 39 -7.76 -8.71 7.63
C ILE A 39 -8.66 -9.94 7.78
N LYS A 40 -9.95 -9.70 8.00
CA LYS A 40 -10.99 -10.74 8.09
C LYS A 40 -12.00 -10.61 6.96
N CYS A 41 -12.59 -11.72 6.55
CA CYS A 41 -13.78 -11.71 5.69
C CYS A 41 -15.03 -11.33 6.48
N ASN A 42 -16.15 -11.14 5.78
CA ASN A 42 -17.47 -10.83 6.37
C ASN A 42 -18.00 -11.94 7.31
N LYS A 43 -17.32 -13.09 7.39
CA LYS A 43 -17.62 -14.20 8.31
C LYS A 43 -16.63 -14.31 9.47
N GLY A 44 -15.68 -13.39 9.59
CA GLY A 44 -14.70 -13.35 10.68
C GLY A 44 -13.44 -14.20 10.47
N HIS A 45 -13.30 -14.91 9.35
CA HIS A 45 -12.11 -15.70 9.05
C HIS A 45 -10.95 -14.80 8.60
N PHE A 46 -9.75 -15.08 9.09
CA PHE A 46 -8.53 -14.44 8.60
C PHE A 46 -8.25 -14.78 7.14
N LEU A 47 -7.71 -13.80 6.42
CA LEU A 47 -7.35 -13.94 5.01
C LEU A 47 -5.88 -14.31 4.85
N GLU A 48 -5.57 -15.00 3.77
CA GLU A 48 -4.22 -15.37 3.38
C GLU A 48 -3.83 -14.67 2.07
N LEU A 49 -2.54 -14.36 1.91
CA LEU A 49 -2.00 -13.85 0.65
C LEU A 49 -2.05 -14.95 -0.41
N CYS A 50 -2.56 -14.60 -1.59
CA CYS A 50 -2.64 -15.49 -2.74
C CYS A 50 -2.23 -14.74 -4.02
N PRO A 51 -1.52 -15.40 -4.95
CA PRO A 51 -1.26 -14.83 -6.27
C PRO A 51 -2.57 -14.52 -7.02
N SER A 52 -2.56 -13.45 -7.81
CA SER A 52 -3.66 -13.08 -8.70
C SER A 52 -3.15 -12.34 -9.92
N THR A 53 -3.53 -12.80 -11.11
CA THR A 53 -3.24 -12.13 -12.38
C THR A 53 -4.21 -11.00 -12.70
N SER A 54 -5.33 -10.89 -11.97
CA SER A 54 -6.38 -9.89 -12.22
C SER A 54 -6.12 -8.55 -11.54
N TYR A 55 -5.11 -8.47 -10.67
CA TYR A 55 -4.78 -7.26 -9.90
C TYR A 55 -3.39 -6.78 -10.26
N CYS A 56 -3.21 -5.46 -10.35
CA CYS A 56 -1.95 -4.84 -10.75
C CYS A 56 -0.75 -5.22 -9.87
N ASP A 57 -0.98 -5.45 -8.57
CA ASP A 57 0.05 -5.83 -7.61
C ASP A 57 0.39 -7.33 -7.64
N GLY A 58 -0.33 -8.15 -8.41
CA GLY A 58 -0.06 -9.59 -8.55
C GLY A 58 -0.50 -10.48 -7.39
N VAL A 59 -1.04 -9.88 -6.33
CA VAL A 59 -1.42 -10.56 -5.08
C VAL A 59 -2.68 -9.97 -4.46
N VAL A 60 -3.46 -10.82 -3.80
CA VAL A 60 -4.69 -10.45 -3.09
C VAL A 60 -4.77 -11.15 -1.73
N TRP A 61 -5.56 -10.57 -0.83
CA TRP A 61 -6.03 -11.29 0.34
C TRP A 61 -7.18 -12.21 -0.07
N ARG A 62 -7.17 -13.48 0.31
CA ARG A 62 -8.25 -14.43 0.00
C ARG A 62 -8.63 -15.26 1.21
N CYS A 63 -9.94 -15.44 1.41
CA CYS A 63 -10.45 -16.38 2.39
C CYS A 63 -10.42 -17.79 1.80
N LYS A 64 -9.73 -18.73 2.46
CA LYS A 64 -9.71 -20.15 2.05
C LYS A 64 -10.72 -21.02 2.82
N GLN A 65 -11.45 -20.44 3.77
CA GLN A 65 -12.36 -21.15 4.67
C GLN A 65 -13.74 -21.40 4.04
N THR A 66 -14.44 -22.42 4.54
CA THR A 66 -15.85 -22.71 4.21
C THR A 66 -16.78 -22.25 5.32
N TYR A 67 -18.02 -21.93 4.98
CA TYR A 67 -19.07 -21.61 5.95
C TYR A 67 -20.39 -22.28 5.57
N ILE A 68 -21.32 -22.35 6.51
CA ILE A 68 -22.68 -22.83 6.27
C ILE A 68 -23.52 -21.65 5.81
N ASN A 69 -24.13 -21.75 4.62
CA ASN A 69 -25.02 -20.71 4.10
C ASN A 69 -26.43 -20.80 4.70
N SER A 70 -27.30 -19.85 4.35
CA SER A 70 -28.70 -19.83 4.78
C SER A 70 -29.48 -21.11 4.44
N SER A 71 -29.10 -21.79 3.35
CA SER A 71 -29.67 -23.08 2.92
C SER A 71 -29.05 -24.29 3.63
N LYS A 72 -28.31 -24.10 4.73
CA LYS A 72 -27.61 -25.15 5.50
C LYS A 72 -26.58 -25.96 4.70
N LYS A 73 -26.08 -25.42 3.58
CA LYS A 73 -25.05 -26.06 2.74
C LYS A 73 -23.67 -25.50 3.07
N LYS A 74 -22.66 -26.38 3.09
CA LYS A 74 -21.25 -26.00 3.23
C LYS A 74 -20.75 -25.41 1.90
N VAL A 75 -20.38 -24.13 1.93
CA VAL A 75 -19.90 -23.39 0.76
C VAL A 75 -18.53 -22.75 1.02
N LYS A 76 -17.69 -22.62 0.00
CA LYS A 76 -16.41 -21.89 0.10
C LYS A 76 -16.67 -20.38 0.17
N CYS A 77 -15.92 -19.68 1.02
CA CYS A 77 -15.94 -18.23 1.03
C CYS A 77 -15.30 -17.68 -0.25
N ASN A 78 -15.97 -16.74 -0.92
CA ASN A 78 -15.51 -16.09 -2.14
C ASN A 78 -15.00 -14.66 -1.88
N PHE A 79 -14.64 -14.32 -0.64
CA PHE A 79 -14.15 -13.00 -0.30
C PHE A 79 -12.65 -12.87 -0.61
N TYR A 80 -12.28 -11.97 -1.51
CA TYR A 80 -10.88 -11.70 -1.86
C TYR A 80 -10.60 -10.21 -2.20
N PRO A 81 -10.32 -9.34 -1.22
CA PRO A 81 -10.00 -7.95 -1.51
C PRO A 81 -8.54 -7.77 -1.97
N SER A 82 -8.26 -6.63 -2.62
CA SER A 82 -6.88 -6.20 -2.97
C SER A 82 -5.96 -6.24 -1.74
N ILE A 83 -4.66 -6.50 -1.97
CA ILE A 83 -3.63 -6.44 -0.93
C ILE A 83 -3.61 -5.09 -0.19
N ARG A 84 -4.05 -4.02 -0.86
CA ARG A 84 -4.13 -2.65 -0.36
C ARG A 84 -5.34 -2.39 0.57
N LYS A 85 -6.16 -3.40 0.85
CA LYS A 85 -7.37 -3.24 1.67
C LYS A 85 -7.02 -2.73 3.08
N CYS A 86 -7.82 -1.78 3.56
CA CYS A 86 -7.67 -1.16 4.89
C CYS A 86 -6.34 -0.41 5.08
N THR A 87 -5.72 0.08 4.01
CA THR A 87 -4.57 0.97 4.08
C THR A 87 -4.84 2.27 3.33
N PHE A 88 -4.02 3.29 3.57
CA PHE A 88 -4.18 4.60 2.93
C PHE A 88 -3.98 4.54 1.40
N ILE A 89 -3.31 3.50 0.89
CA ILE A 89 -3.10 3.29 -0.55
C ILE A 89 -4.24 2.54 -1.26
N SER A 90 -5.32 2.20 -0.53
CA SER A 90 -6.41 1.33 -1.02
C SER A 90 -7.14 1.81 -2.27
N LYS A 91 -7.24 3.13 -2.47
CA LYS A 91 -7.93 3.74 -3.63
C LYS A 91 -6.96 4.31 -4.67
N SER A 92 -5.66 4.14 -4.48
CA SER A 92 -4.66 4.69 -5.40
C SER A 92 -4.55 3.86 -6.67
N HIS A 93 -4.47 4.53 -7.80
CA HIS A 93 -4.13 3.93 -9.10
C HIS A 93 -2.62 3.85 -9.36
N LEU A 94 -1.79 4.45 -8.50
CA LEU A 94 -0.34 4.37 -8.62
C LEU A 94 0.18 2.99 -8.19
N SER A 95 1.25 2.51 -8.81
CA SER A 95 1.97 1.33 -8.33
C SER A 95 2.51 1.59 -6.91
N ILE A 96 2.70 0.54 -6.11
CA ILE A 96 3.24 0.73 -4.75
C ILE A 96 4.68 1.30 -4.83
N TYR A 97 5.46 0.92 -5.85
CA TYR A 97 6.76 1.53 -6.14
C TYR A 97 6.63 3.04 -6.36
N GLN A 98 5.69 3.49 -7.21
CA GLN A 98 5.47 4.92 -7.45
C GLN A 98 5.11 5.65 -6.15
N ILE A 99 4.27 5.05 -5.30
CA ILE A 99 3.87 5.66 -4.02
C ILE A 99 5.07 5.80 -3.09
N VAL A 100 5.85 4.74 -2.89
CA VAL A 100 7.03 4.74 -2.01
C VAL A 100 8.09 5.73 -2.51
N THR A 101 8.40 5.68 -3.81
CA THR A 101 9.40 6.58 -4.41
C THR A 101 8.92 8.03 -4.41
N PHE A 102 7.63 8.29 -4.63
CA PHE A 102 7.06 9.63 -4.52
C PHE A 102 7.24 10.18 -3.10
N ALA A 103 6.88 9.39 -2.08
CA ALA A 103 7.00 9.80 -0.69
C ALA A 103 8.45 10.16 -0.33
N TYR A 104 9.40 9.30 -0.71
CA TYR A 104 10.83 9.55 -0.52
C TYR A 104 11.30 10.85 -1.19
N LEU A 105 11.07 10.99 -2.50
CA LEU A 105 11.50 12.17 -3.25
C LEU A 105 10.85 13.47 -2.73
N TRP A 106 9.59 13.39 -2.30
CA TRP A 106 8.88 14.51 -1.71
C TRP A 106 9.52 14.93 -0.38
N THR A 107 9.93 13.97 0.47
CA THR A 107 10.65 14.27 1.71
C THR A 107 12.05 14.86 1.47
N GLU A 108 12.70 14.48 0.36
CA GLU A 108 13.96 15.08 -0.11
C GLU A 108 13.77 16.45 -0.78
N LYS A 109 12.56 17.03 -0.72
CA LYS A 109 12.21 18.34 -1.28
C LYS A 109 12.46 18.47 -2.79
N VAL A 110 12.44 17.34 -3.51
CA VAL A 110 12.56 17.32 -4.97
C VAL A 110 11.33 17.99 -5.59
N SER A 111 11.52 18.73 -6.69
CA SER A 111 10.43 19.44 -7.33
C SER A 111 9.35 18.47 -7.85
N LEU A 112 8.07 18.84 -7.70
CA LEU A 112 6.96 18.01 -8.16
C LEU A 112 7.02 17.73 -9.66
N GLU A 113 7.51 18.69 -10.45
CA GLU A 113 7.73 18.51 -11.88
C GLU A 113 8.74 17.39 -12.15
N PHE A 114 9.86 17.37 -11.44
CA PHE A 114 10.87 16.33 -11.58
C PHE A 114 10.32 14.97 -11.16
N ILE A 115 9.69 14.88 -9.98
CA ILE A 115 9.07 13.64 -9.49
C ILE A 115 8.06 13.11 -10.51
N ARG A 116 7.20 13.98 -11.03
CA ARG A 116 6.19 13.64 -12.03
C ARG A 116 6.81 13.04 -13.28
N ASN A 117 7.86 13.68 -13.79
CA ASN A 117 8.55 13.24 -15.00
C ASN A 117 9.23 11.88 -14.79
N GLN A 118 9.89 11.66 -13.64
CA GLN A 118 10.56 10.39 -13.34
C GLN A 118 9.58 9.24 -13.12
N LEU A 119 8.48 9.48 -12.38
CA LEU A 119 7.50 8.45 -12.06
C LEU A 119 6.42 8.27 -13.13
N LYS A 120 6.41 9.09 -14.18
CA LYS A 120 5.41 9.08 -15.26
C LYS A 120 3.98 9.16 -14.73
N ILE A 121 3.73 10.05 -13.77
CA ILE A 121 2.41 10.25 -13.16
C ILE A 121 1.71 11.48 -13.74
N ALA A 122 0.38 11.50 -13.70
CA ALA A 122 -0.39 12.67 -14.13
C ALA A 122 -0.12 13.88 -13.23
N ARG A 123 -0.20 15.09 -13.81
CA ARG A 123 -0.02 16.35 -13.06
C ARG A 123 -0.97 16.41 -11.86
N GLN A 124 -2.25 16.10 -12.08
CA GLN A 124 -3.25 16.11 -11.01
C GLN A 124 -2.87 15.13 -9.90
N SER A 125 -2.52 13.88 -10.24
CA SER A 125 -2.08 12.90 -9.26
C SER A 125 -0.86 13.37 -8.45
N SER A 126 0.11 14.06 -9.08
CA SER A 126 1.27 14.59 -8.34
C SER A 126 0.88 15.68 -7.34
N VAL A 127 -0.09 16.52 -7.68
CA VAL A 127 -0.61 17.57 -6.79
C VAL A 127 -1.43 16.97 -5.65
N ASP A 128 -2.27 15.98 -5.95
CA ASP A 128 -3.10 15.28 -4.96
C ASP A 128 -2.22 14.58 -3.92
N TRP A 129 -1.20 13.84 -4.40
CA TRP A 129 -0.25 13.16 -3.52
C TRP A 129 0.58 14.13 -2.70
N ALA A 130 1.04 15.25 -3.26
CA ALA A 130 1.76 16.27 -2.50
C ALA A 130 0.88 16.89 -1.40
N SER A 131 -0.42 17.09 -1.69
CA SER A 131 -1.38 17.61 -0.70
C SER A 131 -1.63 16.60 0.41
N PHE A 132 -1.84 15.33 0.06
CA PHE A 132 -1.96 14.24 1.03
C PHE A 132 -0.73 14.13 1.95
N HIS A 133 0.49 14.22 1.42
CA HIS A 133 1.70 14.21 2.25
C HIS A 133 1.74 15.40 3.22
N ARG A 134 1.34 16.60 2.79
CA ARG A 134 1.25 17.77 3.68
C ARG A 134 0.26 17.54 4.81
N GLU A 135 -0.91 16.98 4.53
CA GLU A 135 -1.93 16.65 5.54
C GLU A 135 -1.36 15.64 6.55
N VAL A 136 -0.74 14.55 6.09
CA VAL A 136 -0.14 13.53 6.98
C VAL A 136 0.97 14.12 7.85
N VAL A 137 1.83 14.96 7.28
CA VAL A 137 2.90 15.64 8.05
C VAL A 137 2.29 16.61 9.06
N PHE A 138 1.29 17.38 8.67
CA PHE A 138 0.59 18.31 9.55
C PHE A 138 -0.08 17.59 10.71
N ASP A 139 -0.82 16.50 10.46
CA ASP A 139 -1.42 15.66 11.50
C ASP A 139 -0.35 15.11 12.44
N GLY A 140 0.78 14.65 11.91
CA GLY A 140 1.91 14.20 12.72
C GLY A 140 2.47 15.31 13.61
N MET A 141 2.61 16.53 13.09
CA MET A 141 3.08 17.70 13.83
C MET A 141 2.10 18.13 14.92
N ILE A 142 0.79 18.16 14.64
CA ILE A 142 -0.24 18.57 15.58
C ILE A 142 -0.46 17.50 16.66
N LEU A 143 -0.56 16.22 16.29
CA LEU A 143 -0.82 15.14 17.26
C LEU A 143 0.39 14.85 18.15
N ARG A 144 1.60 15.18 17.71
CA ARG A 144 2.85 14.93 18.45
C ARG A 144 3.60 16.22 18.78
N HIS A 145 2.90 17.35 18.81
CA HIS A 145 3.54 18.62 19.11
C HIS A 145 4.20 18.54 20.49
N GLN A 146 5.48 18.89 20.55
CA GLN A 146 6.14 19.20 21.81
C GLN A 146 6.22 20.72 21.93
N LYS A 147 6.02 21.22 23.16
CA LYS A 147 6.20 22.64 23.46
C LYS A 147 7.63 23.05 23.07
N ILE A 148 7.75 24.01 22.15
CA ILE A 148 9.03 24.63 21.82
C ILE A 148 9.18 25.82 22.77
N GLY A 149 10.02 25.67 23.79
CA GLY A 149 10.16 26.63 24.88
C GLY A 149 9.29 26.31 26.11
N LYS A 150 9.71 26.78 27.29
CA LYS A 150 8.98 26.60 28.57
C LYS A 150 7.59 27.25 28.52
#